data_AF-X1E6Y0-F1
#
_entry.id   AF-X1E6Y0-F1
#
_cell.length_a   1.000
_cell.length_b   1.000
_cell.length_c   1.000
_cell.angle_alpha   90.00
_cell.angle_beta   90.00
_cell.angle_gamma   90.00
#
_symmetry.space_group_name_H-M   'P 1'
#
loop_
_entity.id
_entity.type
_entity.pdbx_description
1 polymer ?
#
loop_
_entity_poly.entity_id
_entity_poly.type
_entity_poly.pdbx_seq_one_letter_code
_entity_poly.pdbx_strand_id
1 'polypeptide(L)' 'MEATHGERFATREEMRQTVFEYIEVDYNRARRHSANGYISPEAFEAKEVA' A
#
# COMPACT_ATOMS: atom_id res chain seq x y z
N MET A 1 10.69 -3.01 -5.40
CA MET A 1 11.12 -3.54 -4.08
C MET A 1 10.27 -4.77 -3.83
N GLU A 2 10.87 -5.94 -3.82
CA GLU A 2 10.16 -7.21 -3.68
C GLU A 2 10.36 -7.72 -2.25
N ALA A 3 9.37 -7.49 -1.37
CA ALA A 3 9.39 -7.93 0.02
C ALA A 3 8.87 -9.38 0.21
N THR A 4 8.88 -10.20 -0.85
CA THR A 4 8.47 -11.62 -0.78
C THR A 4 9.58 -12.57 -0.35
N HIS A 5 10.76 -12.06 0.00
CA HIS A 5 11.84 -12.84 0.59
C HIS A 5 11.77 -12.81 2.12
N GLY A 6 10.65 -13.29 2.68
CA GLY A 6 10.51 -13.78 4.05
C GLY A 6 11.45 -13.18 5.09
N GLU A 7 11.49 -11.85 5.22
CA GLU A 7 12.18 -11.22 6.34
C GLU A 7 11.48 -11.73 7.61
N ARG A 8 12.23 -12.40 8.47
CA ARG A 8 11.69 -12.91 9.72
C ARG A 8 11.41 -11.70 10.60
N PHE A 9 10.17 -11.23 10.58
CA PHE A 9 9.67 -10.33 11.61
C PHE A 9 9.93 -10.97 12.97
N ALA A 10 10.59 -10.24 13.87
CA ALA A 10 10.90 -10.77 15.20
C ALA A 10 9.60 -11.02 15.99
N THR A 11 8.56 -10.23 15.71
CA THR A 11 7.23 -10.37 16.30
C THR A 11 6.10 -10.26 15.27
N ARG A 12 4.93 -10.81 15.62
CA ARG A 12 3.69 -10.63 14.84
C ARG A 12 3.24 -9.16 14.79
N GLU A 13 3.61 -8.36 15.77
CA GLU A 13 3.25 -6.94 15.82
C GLU A 13 4.04 -6.12 14.80
N GLU A 14 5.35 -6.35 14.70
CA GLU A 14 6.20 -5.71 13.67
C GLU A 14 5.77 -6.09 12.26
N MET A 15 5.40 -7.36 12.03
CA MET A 15 4.82 -7.77 10.74
C MET A 15 3.56 -6.95 10.42
N ARG A 16 2.64 -6.84 11.38
CA ARG A 16 1.39 -6.10 11.17
C ARG A 16 1.65 -4.63 10.90
N GLN A 17 2.57 -4.02 11.62
CA GLN A 17 2.93 -2.62 11.42
C GLN A 17 3.55 -2.40 10.03
N THR A 18 4.47 -3.26 9.62
CA THR A 18 5.12 -3.18 8.30
C THR A 18 4.11 -3.36 7.17
N VAL A 19 3.22 -4.35 7.29
CA VAL A 19 2.15 -4.58 6.30
C VAL A 19 1.18 -3.40 6.27
N PHE A 20 0.82 -2.85 7.43
CA PHE A 20 -0.07 -1.70 7.52
C PHE A 20 0.54 -0.47 6.86
N GLU A 21 1.81 -0.17 7.15
CA GLU A 21 2.54 0.95 6.52
C GLU A 21 2.61 0.78 5.00
N TYR A 22 2.95 -0.41 4.52
CA TYR A 22 2.98 -0.69 3.09
C TYR A 22 1.61 -0.50 2.42
N ILE A 23 0.52 -0.96 3.06
CA ILE A 23 -0.83 -0.82 2.49
C ILE A 23 -1.25 0.67 2.47
N GLU A 24 -1.10 1.38 3.58
CA GLU A 24 -1.63 2.74 3.71
C GLU A 24 -0.77 3.79 3.00
N VAL A 25 0.55 3.67 3.05
CA VAL A 25 1.47 4.69 2.54
C VAL A 25 1.93 4.33 1.13
N ASP A 26 2.54 3.16 0.96
CA ASP A 26 3.09 2.79 -0.34
C ASP A 26 1.99 2.44 -1.35
N TYR A 27 1.01 1.64 -0.95
CA TYR A 27 -0.02 1.15 -1.87
C TYR A 27 -1.14 2.17 -2.08
N ASN A 28 -1.85 2.58 -1.04
CA ASN A 28 -3.03 3.43 -1.17
C ASN A 28 -2.68 4.84 -1.65
N ARG A 29 -1.56 5.41 -1.19
CA ARG A 29 -1.17 6.79 -1.49
C ARG A 29 -0.19 6.94 -2.65
N ALA A 30 0.87 6.14 -2.68
CA ALA A 30 1.96 6.36 -3.63
C ALA A 30 1.81 5.54 -4.92
N ARG A 31 1.27 4.33 -4.85
CA ARG A 31 1.22 3.41 -6.00
C ARG A 31 0.18 3.88 -7.02
N ARG A 32 0.63 4.14 -8.24
CA ARG A 32 -0.25 4.47 -9.36
C ARG A 32 -0.62 3.22 -10.13
N HIS A 33 -1.90 3.09 -10.47
CA HIS A 33 -2.40 1.94 -11.23
C HIS A 33 -2.94 2.38 -12.59
N SER A 34 -2.60 1.67 -13.66
CA SER A 34 -3.08 1.98 -15.01
C SER A 34 -4.60 1.84 -15.11
N ALA A 35 -5.19 0.87 -14.40
CA ALA A 35 -6.65 0.70 -14.33
C ALA A 35 -7.36 1.90 -13.69
N ASN A 36 -6.69 2.64 -12.80
CA ASN A 36 -7.26 3.83 -12.15
C ASN A 36 -6.98 5.11 -12.96
N GLY A 37 -6.39 5.02 -14.16
CA GLY A 37 -5.99 6.19 -14.94
C GLY A 37 -4.65 6.77 -14.50
N TYR A 38 -3.73 5.93 -14.02
CA TYR A 38 -2.39 6.32 -13.53
C TYR A 38 -2.41 7.24 -12.30
N ILE A 39 -3.46 7.18 -11.51
CA ILE A 39 -3.54 7.81 -10.19
C ILE A 39 -3.52 6.77 -9.08
N SER A 40 -3.28 7.20 -7.85
CA SER A 40 -3.29 6.32 -6.68
C SER A 40 -4.70 5.89 -6.30
N PRO A 41 -4.86 4.74 -5.61
CA PRO A 41 -6.14 4.30 -5.06
C PRO A 41 -6.85 5.39 -4.26
N GLU A 42 -6.16 6.06 -3.34
CA GLU A 42 -6.72 7.15 -2.52
C GLU A 42 -7.24 8.30 -3.41
N ALA A 43 -6.47 8.70 -4.42
CA ALA A 43 -6.87 9.77 -5.33
C ALA A 43 -8.01 9.36 -6.27
N PHE A 44 -8.14 8.08 -6.55
CA PHE A 44 -9.25 7.52 -7.33
C PHE A 44 -10.54 7.54 -6.50
N GLU A 45 -10.51 7.03 -5.27
CA GLU A 45 -11.65 7.06 -4.35
C GLU A 45 -12.11 8.50 -4.05
N ALA A 46 -11.17 9.44 -3.84
CA ALA A 46 -11.50 10.85 -3.62
C ALA A 46 -12.21 11.52 -4.83
N LYS A 47 -12.01 11.01 -6.05
CA LYS A 47 -12.71 11.49 -7.25
C LYS A 47 -14.10 10.88 -7.43
N GLU A 48 -14.29 9.64 -6.98
CA GLU A 48 -15.58 8.93 -7.07
C GLU A 48 -16.56 9.37 -5.98
N VAL A 49 -16.06 9.87 -4.85
CA VAL A 49 -16.86 10.38 -3.72
C VAL A 49 -17.30 11.84 -3.91
N ALA A 50 -16.81 12.53 -4.96
CA ALA A 50 -17.10 13.94 -5.26
C ALA A 50 -18.35 14.14 -6.13
#